data_AF-A0A2H4SF45-F1
#
_entry.id   AF-A0A2H4SF45-F1
#
_cell.length_a   1.000
_cell.length_b   1.000
_cell.length_c   1.000
_cell.angle_alpha   90.00
_cell.angle_beta   90.00
_cell.angle_gamma   90.00
#
_symmetry.space_group_name_H-M   'P 1'
#
loop_
_entity.id
_entity.type
_entity.pdbx_description
1 polymer ?
#
loop_
_entity_poly.entity_id
_entity_poly.type
_entity_poly.pdbx_seq_one_letter_code
_entity_poly.pdbx_strand_id
1 'polypeptide(L)'
;MAQQTAERTYKKHLDEAASRPTEDNREPTTIQKAAEKVAEYIPAAAAPLQQLTGHPAAAKKDESEQAPALDPSHVPERPVHDEHIENFVREQHRQNGSKILDGHKQ
;
A
#
# COMPACT_ATOMS: atom_id res chain seq x y z
N MET A 1 33.85 33.06 -26.71
CA MET A 1 32.82 32.07 -27.14
C MET A 1 33.13 30.65 -26.64
N ALA A 2 33.59 30.48 -25.39
CA ALA A 2 33.93 29.16 -24.84
C ALA A 2 32.83 28.56 -23.94
N GLN A 3 31.84 29.36 -23.52
CA GLN A 3 30.78 28.94 -22.60
C GLN A 3 29.75 28.01 -23.28
N GLN A 4 29.42 28.27 -24.55
CA GLN A 4 28.37 27.53 -25.27
C GLN A 4 28.76 26.09 -25.63
N THR A 5 30.04 25.80 -25.82
CA THR A 5 30.53 24.44 -26.05
C THR A 5 30.53 23.62 -24.77
N ALA A 6 30.93 24.22 -23.65
CA ALA A 6 30.88 23.61 -22.32
C ALA A 6 29.44 23.31 -21.85
N GLU A 7 28.50 24.22 -22.13
CA GLU A 7 27.06 24.02 -21.87
C GLU A 7 26.46 22.91 -22.72
N ARG A 8 26.84 22.79 -24.00
CA ARG A 8 26.38 21.68 -24.86
C ARG A 8 26.84 20.32 -24.35
N THR A 9 28.06 20.23 -23.80
CA THR A 9 28.54 19.02 -23.14
C THR A 9 27.83 18.77 -21.81
N TYR A 10 27.66 19.79 -20.97
CA TYR A 10 26.99 19.63 -19.68
C TYR A 10 25.52 19.22 -19.83
N LYS A 11 24.79 19.83 -20.77
CA LYS A 11 23.41 19.46 -21.09
C LYS A 11 23.30 18.00 -21.53
N LYS A 12 24.23 17.52 -22.37
CA LYS A 12 24.25 16.10 -22.78
C LYS A 12 24.44 15.16 -21.60
N HIS A 13 25.29 15.52 -20.63
CA HIS A 13 25.49 14.72 -19.44
C HIS A 13 24.25 14.72 -18.53
N LEU A 14 23.53 15.85 -18.46
CA LEU A 14 22.24 15.93 -17.75
C LEU A 14 21.14 15.11 -18.45
N ASP A 15 21.03 15.22 -19.77
CA ASP A 15 20.09 14.43 -20.57
C ASP A 15 20.38 12.92 -20.42
N GLU A 16 21.66 12.54 -20.42
CA GLU A 16 22.09 11.16 -20.17
C GLU A 16 21.73 10.70 -18.74
N ALA A 17 21.99 11.54 -17.73
CA ALA A 17 21.66 11.24 -16.34
C ALA A 17 20.14 11.13 -16.12
N ALA A 18 19.34 11.97 -16.78
CA ALA A 18 17.87 11.95 -16.70
C ALA A 18 17.25 10.78 -17.48
N SER A 19 17.93 10.28 -18.52
CA SER A 19 17.48 9.09 -19.27
C SER A 19 17.73 7.78 -18.52
N ARG A 20 18.60 7.79 -17.50
CA ARG A 20 18.83 6.61 -16.66
C ARG A 20 17.60 6.41 -15.77
N PRO A 21 17.05 5.18 -15.70
CA PRO A 21 16.05 4.89 -14.70
C PRO A 21 16.68 5.18 -13.33
N THR A 22 16.06 6.06 -12.56
CA THR A 22 16.44 6.28 -11.18
C THR A 22 16.22 4.96 -10.45
N GLU A 23 17.28 4.20 -10.23
CA GLU A 23 17.25 3.15 -9.22
C GLU A 23 16.98 3.88 -7.91
N ASP A 24 15.80 3.64 -7.36
CA ASP A 24 15.36 4.22 -6.10
C ASP A 24 16.23 3.61 -4.99
N ASN A 25 17.46 4.11 -4.85
CA ASN A 25 18.43 3.73 -3.83
C ASN A 25 18.05 4.29 -2.46
N ARG A 26 16.79 4.73 -2.28
CA ARG A 26 16.24 5.06 -0.97
C ARG A 26 16.16 3.79 -0.16
N GLU A 27 16.62 3.88 1.09
CA GLU A 27 16.39 2.81 2.04
C GLU A 27 14.88 2.50 2.12
N PRO A 28 14.50 1.22 2.09
CA PRO A 28 13.10 0.88 2.11
C PRO A 28 12.47 1.38 3.41
N THR A 29 11.32 2.03 3.27
CA THR A 29 10.57 2.55 4.41
C THR A 29 10.15 1.40 5.32
N THR A 30 9.81 1.71 6.58
CA THR A 30 9.35 0.70 7.55
C THR A 30 8.15 -0.09 7.04
N ILE A 31 7.27 0.56 6.27
CA ILE A 31 6.09 -0.05 5.65
C ILE A 31 6.50 -1.02 4.54
N GLN A 32 7.50 -0.67 3.72
CA GLN A 32 8.03 -1.55 2.67
C GLN A 32 8.68 -2.80 3.26
N LYS A 33 9.51 -2.64 4.30
CA LYS A 33 10.12 -3.79 5.01
C LYS A 33 9.06 -4.71 5.61
N ALA A 34 7.97 -4.14 6.15
CA ALA A 34 6.85 -4.92 6.65
C ALA A 34 6.11 -5.65 5.52
N ALA A 35 5.85 -4.98 4.40
CA ALA A 35 5.21 -5.55 3.23
C ALA A 35 6.03 -6.70 2.62
N GLU A 36 7.35 -6.55 2.49
CA GLU A 36 8.26 -7.60 2.02
C GLU A 36 8.21 -8.82 2.95
N LYS A 37 8.25 -8.60 4.26
CA LYS A 37 8.16 -9.69 5.24
C LYS A 37 6.82 -10.40 5.17
N VAL A 38 5.71 -9.68 5.02
CA VAL A 38 4.38 -10.29 4.85
C VAL A 38 4.29 -11.08 3.54
N ALA A 39 4.87 -10.56 2.45
CA ALA A 39 4.91 -11.25 1.18
C ALA A 39 5.73 -12.56 1.22
N GLU A 40 6.77 -12.62 2.06
CA GLU A 40 7.56 -13.84 2.31
C GLU A 40 6.73 -14.94 3.00
N TYR A 41 5.85 -14.57 3.95
CA TYR A 41 4.98 -15.52 4.64
C TYR A 41 3.67 -15.82 3.90
N ILE A 42 3.17 -14.85 3.12
CA ILE A 42 1.90 -14.91 2.41
C ILE A 42 2.15 -14.47 0.95
N PRO A 43 2.56 -15.41 0.07
CA PRO A 43 2.85 -15.10 -1.33
C PRO A 43 1.66 -14.44 -2.05
N ALA A 44 0.43 -14.82 -1.71
CA ALA A 44 -0.79 -14.23 -2.26
C ALA A 44 -0.97 -12.73 -1.93
N ALA A 45 -0.34 -12.24 -0.86
CA ALA A 45 -0.39 -10.83 -0.47
C ALA A 45 0.68 -9.97 -1.18
N ALA A 46 1.63 -10.60 -1.89
CA ALA A 46 2.73 -9.87 -2.52
C ALA A 46 2.25 -8.81 -3.53
N ALA A 47 1.35 -9.18 -4.43
CA ALA A 47 0.81 -8.27 -5.45
C ALA A 47 0.01 -7.08 -4.87
N PRO A 48 -0.97 -7.26 -3.96
CA PRO A 48 -1.70 -6.13 -3.37
C PRO A 48 -0.81 -5.24 -2.49
N LEU A 49 0.17 -5.81 -1.77
CA LEU A 49 1.11 -5.03 -0.96
C LEU A 49 2.08 -4.20 -1.81
N GLN A 50 2.45 -4.68 -2.99
CA GLN A 50 3.26 -3.91 -3.96
C GLN A 50 2.47 -2.74 -4.53
N GLN A 51 1.19 -2.94 -4.90
CA GLN A 51 0.32 -1.85 -5.34
C GLN A 51 0.15 -0.76 -4.27
N LEU A 52 0.13 -1.16 -2.99
CA LEU A 52 -0.01 -0.23 -1.87
C LEU A 52 1.29 0.53 -1.55
N THR A 53 2.45 -0.12 -1.70
CA THR A 53 3.76 0.48 -1.36
C THR A 53 4.40 1.23 -2.52
N GLY A 54 3.92 1.05 -3.76
CA GLY A 54 4.35 1.81 -4.94
C GLY A 54 5.73 1.43 -5.48
N HIS A 55 6.35 0.36 -4.97
CA HIS A 55 7.64 -0.13 -5.47
C HIS A 55 7.51 -1.51 -6.12
N PRO A 56 8.16 -1.74 -7.27
CA PRO A 56 8.31 -3.08 -7.80
C PRO A 56 9.21 -3.89 -6.85
N ALA A 57 8.72 -5.03 -6.35
CA ALA A 57 9.56 -5.94 -5.60
C ALA A 57 10.76 -6.36 -6.48
N ALA A 58 11.93 -6.50 -5.86
CA ALA A 58 13.10 -7.06 -6.52
C ALA A 58 12.70 -8.36 -7.22
N ALA A 59 12.78 -8.36 -8.56
CA ALA A 59 12.30 -9.44 -9.41
C ALA A 59 12.94 -10.77 -9.00
N LYS A 60 12.18 -11.56 -8.23
CA LYS A 60 12.46 -12.97 -8.00
C LYS A 60 11.41 -13.73 -8.79
N LYS A 61 11.85 -14.11 -9.99
CA LYS A 61 11.46 -15.28 -10.79
C LYS A 61 9.96 -15.51 -10.93
N ASP A 62 9.49 -15.28 -12.15
CA ASP A 62 8.25 -15.82 -12.69
C ASP A 62 7.93 -17.21 -12.15
N GLU A 63 6.86 -17.30 -11.37
CA GLU A 63 6.00 -18.48 -11.35
C GLU A 63 4.57 -17.92 -11.34
N SER A 64 4.10 -17.53 -12.52
CA SER A 64 2.72 -17.17 -12.76
C SER A 64 1.86 -18.43 -12.69
N GLU A 65 1.62 -18.94 -11.49
CA GLU A 65 0.48 -19.82 -11.29
C GLU A 65 -0.76 -18.94 -11.17
N GLN A 66 -1.54 -18.89 -12.24
CA GLN A 66 -2.91 -18.40 -12.21
C GLN A 66 -3.60 -19.08 -11.02
N ALA A 67 -3.90 -18.30 -9.97
CA ALA A 67 -4.77 -18.78 -8.90
C ALA A 67 -6.07 -19.24 -9.57
N PRO A 68 -6.44 -20.54 -9.48
CA PRO A 68 -7.73 -20.98 -9.98
C PRO A 68 -8.81 -20.15 -9.29
N ALA A 69 -9.80 -19.70 -10.05
CA ALA A 69 -10.93 -18.94 -9.51
C ALA A 69 -11.47 -19.70 -8.30
N LEU A 70 -11.37 -19.10 -7.11
CA LEU A 70 -11.88 -19.68 -5.88
C LEU A 70 -13.37 -19.96 -6.08
N ASP A 71 -13.72 -21.24 -6.05
CA ASP A 71 -15.12 -21.68 -6.14
C ASP A 71 -15.93 -20.93 -5.07
N PRO A 72 -17.03 -20.23 -5.42
CA PRO A 72 -17.88 -19.54 -4.44
C PRO A 72 -18.41 -20.48 -3.34
N SER A 73 -18.38 -21.79 -3.56
CA SER A 73 -18.67 -22.84 -2.56
C SER A 73 -17.67 -22.88 -1.39
N HIS A 74 -16.45 -22.35 -1.58
CA HIS A 74 -15.40 -22.28 -0.55
C HIS A 74 -15.40 -20.97 0.24
N VAL A 75 -16.28 -20.02 -0.08
CA VAL A 75 -16.40 -18.78 0.70
C VAL A 75 -17.29 -19.08 1.91
N PRO A 76 -16.79 -18.90 3.16
CA PRO A 76 -17.62 -19.11 4.33
C PRO A 76 -18.84 -18.20 4.28
N GLU A 77 -19.98 -18.75 4.68
CA GLU A 77 -21.24 -18.01 4.70
C GLU A 77 -21.11 -16.78 5.61
N ARG A 78 -21.58 -15.63 5.11
CA ARG A 78 -21.57 -14.40 5.90
C ARG A 78 -22.48 -14.61 7.12
N PRO A 79 -22.06 -14.17 8.32
CA PRO A 79 -22.94 -14.20 9.48
C PRO A 79 -24.27 -13.50 9.19
N VAL A 80 -25.35 -14.05 9.74
CA VAL A 80 -26.68 -13.44 9.65
C VAL A 80 -26.65 -12.07 10.34
N HIS A 81 -27.37 -11.10 9.76
CA HIS A 81 -27.53 -9.77 10.38
C HIS A 81 -28.23 -9.91 11.73
N ASP A 82 -27.54 -9.53 12.81
CA ASP A 82 -28.08 -9.54 14.17
C ASP A 82 -28.47 -8.12 14.58
N GLU A 83 -29.77 -7.89 14.75
CA GLU A 83 -30.32 -6.61 15.18
C GLU A 83 -29.85 -6.20 16.59
N HIS A 84 -29.49 -7.16 17.46
CA HIS A 84 -28.96 -6.87 18.78
C HIS A 84 -27.59 -6.20 18.70
N ILE A 85 -26.74 -6.62 17.77
CA ILE A 85 -25.43 -6.02 17.52
C ILE A 85 -25.60 -4.58 17.03
N GLU A 86 -26.53 -4.34 16.10
CA GLU A 86 -26.81 -2.99 15.60
C GLU A 86 -27.31 -2.06 16.72
N ASN A 87 -28.26 -2.52 17.53
CA ASN A 87 -28.79 -1.76 18.65
C ASN A 87 -27.70 -1.47 19.70
N PHE A 88 -26.82 -2.42 19.98
CA PHE A 88 -25.69 -2.21 20.88
C PHE A 88 -24.75 -1.13 20.35
N VAL A 89 -24.34 -1.19 19.08
CA VAL A 89 -23.49 -0.18 18.44
C VAL A 89 -24.16 1.19 18.44
N ARG A 90 -25.47 1.26 18.15
CA ARG A 90 -26.25 2.50 18.25
C ARG A 90 -26.25 3.06 19.67
N GLU A 91 -26.40 2.22 20.69
CA GLU A 91 -26.39 2.65 22.10
C GLU A 91 -25.00 3.13 22.52
N GLN A 92 -23.91 2.49 22.10
CA GLN A 92 -22.54 2.97 22.37
C GLN A 92 -22.31 4.39 21.81
N HIS A 93 -22.76 4.66 20.57
CA HIS A 93 -22.63 6.00 19.98
C HIS A 93 -23.49 7.05 20.69
N ARG A 94 -24.66 6.68 21.23
CA ARG A 94 -25.50 7.59 22.04
C ARG A 94 -24.84 7.95 23.38
N GLN A 95 -24.27 6.95 24.05
CA GLN A 95 -23.63 7.12 25.36
C GLN A 95 -22.32 7.93 25.27
N ASN A 96 -21.53 7.71 24.21
CA ASN A 96 -20.30 8.48 23.97
C ASN A 96 -20.57 9.90 23.43
N GLY A 97 -21.59 10.06 22.59
CA GLY A 97 -21.99 11.37 22.06
C GLY A 97 -22.45 12.34 23.16
N SER A 98 -23.18 11.85 24.17
CA SER A 98 -23.61 12.70 25.30
C SER A 98 -22.45 13.13 26.21
N LYS A 99 -21.52 12.23 26.52
CA LYS A 99 -20.34 12.56 27.36
C LYS A 99 -19.40 13.59 26.71
N ILE A 100 -19.30 13.61 25.39
CA ILE A 100 -18.50 14.59 24.64
C ILE A 100 -19.15 15.98 24.66
N LEU A 101 -20.50 16.06 24.63
CA LEU A 101 -21.23 17.32 24.66
C LEU A 101 -21.30 17.96 26.06
N ASP A 102 -21.38 17.15 27.12
CA ASP A 102 -21.42 17.65 28.51
C ASP A 102 -20.05 18.11 29.03
N GLY A 103 -18.96 17.51 28.54
CA GLY A 103 -17.59 17.94 28.89
C GLY A 103 -17.20 19.31 28.34
N HIS A 104 -17.99 19.89 27.44
CA HIS A 104 -17.73 21.19 26.79
C HIS A 104 -18.47 22.36 27.45
N LYS A 105 -19.16 22.12 28.58
CA LYS A 105 -19.95 23.11 29.34
C LYS A 105 -19.37 23.43 30.73
N GLN A 106 -18.09 23.14 30.99
CA GLN A 106 -17.41 23.55 32.24
C GLN A 106 -16.25 24.50 31.96
#